data_AF-A0A9X9BQ26-F1
#
_entry.id   AF-A0A9X9BQ26-F1
#
_cell.length_a   1.000
_cell.length_b   1.000
_cell.length_c   1.000
_cell.angle_alpha   90.00
_cell.angle_beta   90.00
_cell.angle_gamma   90.00
#
_symmetry.space_group_name_H-M   'P 1'
#
loop_
_entity.id
_entity.type
_entity.pdbx_description
1 polymer ?
#
loop_
_entity_poly.entity_id
_entity_poly.type
_entity_poly.pdbx_seq_one_letter_code
_entity_poly.pdbx_strand_id
1 'polypeptide(L)'
;MAGSMLEVSVDTTSVGKSLDDLIERLGDLTTPLNDIAEYLHQSTDDRFRQQVAPDGSPWAPLAPSTLARKKGGRILREKGTLQDTLRHNVSNNELAFGTDRVYGAIHQLGGKIEHAARSQQVYYRQGKDGSVGNRFVKKNKSNFSQWATRGASSTEMQARPYLGLSSEDETEILAIVGDYLTEGFTG
;
A
#
# COMPACT_ATOMS: atom_id res chain seq x y z
N MET A 1 -40.51 7.39 -38.71
CA MET A 1 -39.66 6.42 -37.99
C MET A 1 -40.57 5.59 -37.11
N ALA A 2 -40.92 4.37 -37.53
CA ALA A 2 -41.76 3.48 -36.74
C ALA A 2 -40.88 2.74 -35.73
N GLY A 3 -41.13 2.94 -34.44
CA GLY A 3 -40.48 2.19 -33.37
C GLY A 3 -41.38 1.03 -32.91
N SER A 4 -40.82 -0.15 -32.76
CA SER A 4 -41.49 -1.28 -32.10
C SER A 4 -41.27 -1.18 -30.58
N MET A 5 -42.35 -1.03 -29.81
CA MET A 5 -42.33 -1.15 -28.36
C MET A 5 -42.85 -2.54 -27.99
N LEU A 6 -42.02 -3.33 -27.31
CA LEU A 6 -42.42 -4.62 -26.75
C LEU A 6 -42.98 -4.34 -25.35
N GLU A 7 -44.30 -4.42 -25.19
CA GLU A 7 -44.93 -4.32 -23.88
C GLU A 7 -44.81 -5.68 -23.18
N VAL A 8 -43.83 -5.82 -22.29
CA VAL A 8 -43.62 -7.04 -21.51
C VAL A 8 -44.48 -6.97 -20.25
N SER A 9 -45.62 -7.64 -20.28
CA SER A 9 -46.43 -7.92 -19.09
C SER A 9 -45.74 -9.01 -18.27
N VAL A 10 -44.87 -8.59 -17.34
CA VAL A 10 -44.27 -9.48 -16.35
C VAL A 10 -45.30 -9.78 -15.26
N ASP A 11 -45.60 -11.05 -15.02
CA ASP A 11 -46.50 -11.50 -13.95
C ASP A 11 -45.94 -11.03 -12.59
N THR A 12 -46.69 -10.17 -11.90
CA THR A 12 -46.17 -9.30 -10.82
C THR A 12 -45.90 -10.02 -9.50
N THR A 13 -46.28 -11.30 -9.37
CA THR A 13 -46.19 -11.99 -8.07
C THR A 13 -44.87 -12.72 -7.83
N SER A 14 -44.23 -13.29 -8.86
CA SER A 14 -42.95 -13.99 -8.71
C SER A 14 -41.78 -13.14 -9.18
N VAL A 15 -41.89 -12.53 -10.36
CA VAL A 15 -40.80 -11.73 -10.94
C VAL A 15 -40.66 -10.38 -10.23
N GLY A 16 -41.77 -9.77 -9.79
CA GLY A 16 -41.73 -8.56 -8.96
C GLY A 16 -41.01 -8.79 -7.65
N LYS A 17 -41.27 -9.93 -6.99
CA LYS A 17 -40.57 -10.34 -5.77
C LYS A 17 -39.08 -10.58 -6.03
N SER A 18 -38.72 -11.31 -7.08
CA SER A 18 -37.31 -11.50 -7.45
C SER A 18 -36.61 -10.20 -7.83
N LEU A 19 -37.32 -9.23 -8.42
CA LEU A 19 -36.79 -7.89 -8.73
C LEU A 19 -36.61 -7.03 -7.47
N ASP A 20 -37.57 -7.06 -6.54
CA ASP A 20 -37.44 -6.36 -5.25
C ASP A 20 -36.30 -6.97 -4.42
N ASP A 21 -36.20 -8.30 -4.36
CA ASP A 21 -35.10 -9.02 -3.72
C ASP A 21 -33.74 -8.67 -4.37
N LEU A 22 -33.70 -8.52 -5.71
CA LEU A 22 -32.51 -8.08 -6.43
C LEU A 22 -32.16 -6.61 -6.12
N ILE A 23 -33.15 -5.70 -6.10
CA ILE A 23 -32.96 -4.28 -5.79
C ILE A 23 -32.49 -4.09 -4.36
N GLU A 24 -33.05 -4.83 -3.40
CA GLU A 24 -32.65 -4.80 -2.00
C GLU A 24 -31.22 -5.32 -1.81
N ARG A 25 -30.84 -6.41 -2.50
CA ARG A 25 -29.47 -6.94 -2.49
C ARG A 25 -28.45 -6.03 -3.18
N LEU A 26 -28.78 -5.47 -4.35
CA LEU A 26 -27.93 -4.48 -5.01
C LEU A 26 -27.88 -3.15 -4.24
N GLY A 27 -28.84 -2.91 -3.36
CA GLY A 27 -28.89 -1.77 -2.46
C GLY A 27 -27.82 -1.83 -1.35
N ASP A 28 -27.41 -3.02 -0.92
CA ASP A 28 -26.37 -3.23 0.10
C ASP A 28 -25.19 -4.05 -0.44
N LEU A 29 -24.14 -3.36 -0.88
CA LEU A 29 -22.91 -3.98 -1.34
C LEU A 29 -21.93 -4.29 -0.19
N THR A 30 -22.35 -4.15 1.08
CA THR A 30 -21.43 -4.31 2.22
C THR A 30 -20.78 -5.69 2.23
N THR A 31 -21.57 -6.75 2.11
CA THR A 31 -21.05 -8.13 2.12
C THR A 31 -20.10 -8.41 0.96
N PRO A 32 -20.48 -8.22 -0.33
CA PRO A 32 -19.56 -8.48 -1.45
C PRO A 32 -18.29 -7.61 -1.40
N LEU A 33 -18.38 -6.37 -0.92
CA LEU A 33 -17.21 -5.50 -0.79
C LEU A 33 -16.27 -5.96 0.33
N ASN A 34 -16.77 -6.55 1.42
CA ASN A 34 -15.92 -7.14 2.46
C ASN A 34 -15.20 -8.40 1.95
N ASP A 35 -15.86 -9.24 1.15
CA ASP A 35 -15.24 -10.42 0.54
C ASP A 35 -14.15 -10.02 -0.45
N ILE A 36 -14.42 -9.01 -1.30
CA ILE A 36 -13.40 -8.41 -2.16
C ILE A 36 -12.24 -7.87 -1.32
N ALA A 37 -12.52 -7.23 -0.18
CA ALA A 37 -11.47 -6.68 0.67
C ALA A 37 -10.58 -7.76 1.31
N GLU A 38 -11.15 -8.90 1.69
CA GLU A 38 -10.39 -10.05 2.19
C GLU A 38 -9.52 -10.65 1.09
N TYR A 39 -10.07 -10.80 -0.12
CA TYR A 39 -9.29 -11.18 -1.30
C TYR A 39 -8.11 -10.22 -1.55
N LEU A 40 -8.34 -8.90 -1.50
CA LEU A 40 -7.31 -7.90 -1.72
C LEU A 40 -6.21 -7.95 -0.65
N HIS A 41 -6.54 -8.29 0.60
CA HIS A 41 -5.54 -8.56 1.63
C HIS A 41 -4.64 -9.72 1.21
N GLN A 42 -5.22 -10.84 0.80
CA GLN A 42 -4.46 -12.02 0.38
C GLN A 42 -3.59 -11.76 -0.86
N SER A 43 -4.16 -11.16 -1.91
CA SER A 43 -3.44 -10.82 -3.15
C SER A 43 -2.28 -9.87 -2.86
N THR A 44 -2.51 -8.84 -2.03
CA THR A 44 -1.44 -7.92 -1.62
C THR A 44 -0.36 -8.64 -0.79
N ASP A 45 -0.75 -9.52 0.12
CA ASP A 45 0.17 -10.32 0.92
C ASP A 45 1.11 -11.18 0.05
N ASP A 46 0.56 -11.79 -0.99
CA ASP A 46 1.32 -12.61 -1.93
C ASP A 46 2.28 -11.76 -2.76
N ARG A 47 1.88 -10.55 -3.18
CA ARG A 47 2.80 -9.58 -3.81
C ARG A 47 3.98 -9.23 -2.91
N PHE A 48 3.75 -9.01 -1.61
CA PHE A 48 4.84 -8.77 -0.65
C PHE A 48 5.78 -9.98 -0.51
N ARG A 49 5.24 -11.21 -0.54
CA ARG A 49 6.05 -12.45 -0.46
C ARG A 49 6.88 -12.64 -1.72
N GLN A 50 6.30 -12.40 -2.88
CA GLN A 50 6.92 -12.55 -4.20
C GLN A 50 7.80 -11.36 -4.57
N GLN A 51 7.58 -10.19 -3.97
CA GLN A 51 8.21 -8.90 -4.28
C GLN A 51 7.92 -8.42 -5.70
N VAL A 52 6.64 -8.48 -6.08
CA VAL A 52 6.14 -8.08 -7.40
C VAL A 52 5.07 -7.01 -7.27
N ALA A 53 4.92 -6.22 -8.32
CA ALA A 53 3.84 -5.26 -8.48
C ALA A 53 2.56 -5.93 -8.99
N PRO A 54 1.40 -5.24 -8.99
CA PRO A 54 0.13 -5.80 -9.49
C PRO A 54 0.18 -6.23 -10.95
N ASP A 55 1.05 -5.63 -11.77
CA ASP A 55 1.28 -6.03 -13.16
C ASP A 55 2.20 -7.28 -13.30
N GLY A 56 2.63 -7.86 -12.18
CA GLY A 56 3.55 -9.01 -12.12
C GLY A 56 5.03 -8.64 -12.24
N SER A 57 5.38 -7.37 -12.46
CA SER A 57 6.78 -6.95 -12.57
C SER A 57 7.50 -7.01 -11.21
N PRO A 58 8.76 -7.46 -11.14
CA PRO A 58 9.49 -7.48 -9.88
C PRO A 58 9.79 -6.07 -9.39
N TRP A 59 9.70 -5.85 -8.08
CA TRP A 59 10.03 -4.56 -7.48
C TRP A 59 11.49 -4.17 -7.71
N ALA A 60 11.73 -2.87 -7.81
CA ALA A 60 13.06 -2.32 -7.94
C ALA A 60 13.98 -2.81 -6.79
N PRO A 61 15.17 -3.36 -7.11
CA PRO A 61 16.05 -3.97 -6.12
C PRO A 61 16.55 -2.96 -5.08
N LEU A 62 17.01 -3.46 -3.94
CA LEU A 62 17.67 -2.63 -2.95
C LEU A 62 19.09 -2.28 -3.40
N ALA A 63 19.53 -1.06 -3.13
CA ALA A 63 20.90 -0.65 -3.37
C ALA A 63 21.89 -1.53 -2.57
N PRO A 64 23.10 -1.81 -3.09
CA PRO A 64 24.11 -2.62 -2.41
C PRO A 64 24.44 -2.12 -1.00
N SER A 65 24.53 -0.81 -0.82
CA SER A 65 24.77 -0.17 0.49
C SER A 65 23.64 -0.41 1.50
N THR A 66 22.39 -0.46 1.03
CA THR A 66 21.24 -0.77 1.87
C THR A 66 21.26 -2.24 2.28
N LEU A 67 21.54 -3.16 1.34
CA LEU A 67 21.66 -4.59 1.63
C LEU A 67 22.77 -4.87 2.65
N ALA A 68 23.92 -4.21 2.52
CA ALA A 68 25.04 -4.37 3.46
C ALA A 68 24.69 -3.98 4.90
N ARG A 69 23.75 -3.04 5.10
CA ARG A 69 23.30 -2.60 6.43
C ARG A 69 22.09 -3.37 6.94
N LYS A 70 21.26 -3.89 6.03
CA LYS A 70 19.96 -4.48 6.37
C LYS A 70 20.14 -5.89 6.94
N LYS A 71 19.38 -6.20 7.99
CA LYS A 71 19.25 -7.57 8.49
C LYS A 71 18.21 -8.31 7.65
N GLY A 72 18.66 -8.86 6.51
CA GLY A 72 17.83 -9.61 5.55
C GLY A 72 17.69 -8.94 4.17
N GLY A 73 17.21 -9.69 3.18
CA GLY A 73 17.16 -9.26 1.77
C GLY A 73 15.79 -8.87 1.22
N ARG A 74 14.70 -9.06 1.99
CA ARG A 74 13.33 -8.82 1.49
C ARG A 74 13.06 -7.33 1.29
N ILE A 75 12.56 -6.95 0.13
CA ILE A 75 12.13 -5.59 -0.20
C ILE A 75 10.83 -5.24 0.57
N LEU A 76 10.69 -3.97 0.98
CA LEU A 76 9.56 -3.44 1.80
C LEU A 76 9.25 -4.19 3.10
N ARG A 77 10.11 -5.13 3.51
CA ARG A 77 9.96 -5.90 4.74
C ARG A 77 11.20 -5.74 5.62
N GLU A 78 11.05 -5.05 6.72
CA GLU A 78 12.02 -5.05 7.82
C GLU A 78 11.38 -5.64 9.07
N LYS A 79 10.32 -4.99 9.57
CA LYS A 79 9.50 -5.50 10.68
C LYS A 79 8.15 -6.08 10.26
N GLY A 80 7.78 -5.95 8.98
CA GLY A 80 6.45 -6.32 8.47
C GLY A 80 5.40 -5.21 8.56
N THR A 81 5.64 -4.16 9.35
CA THR A 81 4.62 -3.15 9.70
C THR A 81 3.82 -2.57 8.53
N LEU A 82 4.42 -2.33 7.35
CA LEU A 82 3.66 -1.80 6.20
C LEU A 82 2.57 -2.79 5.75
N GLN A 83 2.96 -4.05 5.57
CA GLN A 83 2.07 -5.15 5.19
C GLN A 83 1.04 -5.42 6.29
N ASP A 84 1.51 -5.58 7.53
CA ASP A 84 0.66 -5.94 8.68
C ASP A 84 -0.36 -4.84 9.06
N THR A 85 -0.20 -3.62 8.54
CA THR A 85 -1.09 -2.46 8.80
C THR A 85 -1.91 -2.05 7.58
N LEU A 86 -1.99 -2.89 6.56
CA LEU A 86 -3.00 -2.73 5.52
C LEU A 86 -4.39 -2.94 6.12
N ARG A 87 -5.34 -2.08 5.77
CA ARG A 87 -6.71 -2.08 6.28
C ARG A 87 -7.68 -1.77 5.15
N HIS A 88 -8.92 -2.17 5.33
CA HIS A 88 -10.03 -1.75 4.48
C HIS A 88 -11.13 -1.08 5.30
N ASN A 89 -11.96 -0.32 4.60
CA ASN A 89 -13.20 0.24 5.12
C ASN A 89 -14.27 0.13 4.03
N VAL A 90 -15.44 -0.40 4.39
CA VAL A 90 -16.60 -0.51 3.52
C VAL A 90 -17.69 0.41 4.06
N SER A 91 -18.12 1.35 3.23
CA SER A 91 -19.19 2.30 3.60
C SER A 91 -19.85 2.85 2.35
N ASN A 92 -21.17 3.06 2.37
CA ASN A 92 -21.93 3.63 1.25
C ASN A 92 -21.72 2.89 -0.08
N ASN A 93 -21.63 1.55 -0.05
CA ASN A 93 -21.34 0.73 -1.22
C ASN A 93 -20.00 1.06 -1.90
N GLU A 94 -19.05 1.60 -1.13
CA GLU A 94 -17.66 1.84 -1.56
C GLU A 94 -16.68 1.06 -0.68
N LEU A 95 -15.60 0.58 -1.30
CA LEU A 95 -14.48 -0.06 -0.63
C LEU A 95 -13.24 0.84 -0.72
N ALA A 96 -12.72 1.24 0.44
CA ALA A 96 -11.40 1.84 0.58
C ALA A 96 -10.42 0.80 1.11
N PHE A 97 -9.26 0.64 0.47
CA PHE A 97 -8.21 -0.30 0.88
C PHE A 97 -6.84 0.40 0.86
N GLY A 98 -6.04 0.27 1.92
CA GLY A 98 -4.73 0.91 1.98
C GLY A 98 -4.07 0.91 3.37
N THR A 99 -3.20 1.89 3.61
CA THR A 99 -2.41 2.01 4.85
C THR A 99 -2.30 3.47 5.32
N ASP A 100 -2.22 3.67 6.63
CA ASP A 100 -1.99 4.97 7.27
C ASP A 100 -0.50 5.34 7.37
N ARG A 101 0.41 4.44 6.95
CA ARG A 101 1.85 4.68 7.02
C ARG A 101 2.24 5.78 6.02
N VAL A 102 2.74 6.91 6.52
CA VAL A 102 3.20 8.05 5.70
C VAL A 102 4.20 7.61 4.61
N TYR A 103 5.09 6.66 4.93
CA TYR A 103 6.08 6.15 3.99
C TYR A 103 5.51 5.14 2.97
N GLY A 104 4.25 4.70 3.12
CA GLY A 104 3.58 3.82 2.17
C GLY A 104 3.41 4.49 0.81
N ALA A 105 2.99 5.77 0.80
CA ALA A 105 2.77 6.53 -0.43
C ALA A 105 4.04 6.64 -1.29
N ILE A 106 5.19 6.97 -0.68
CA ILE A 106 6.47 7.07 -1.42
C ILE A 106 6.96 5.72 -1.94
N HIS A 107 6.56 4.60 -1.30
CA HIS A 107 6.85 3.27 -1.83
C HIS A 107 5.89 2.86 -2.94
N GLN A 108 4.62 3.23 -2.85
CA GLN A 108 3.63 2.96 -3.89
C GLN A 108 3.95 3.73 -5.18
N LEU A 109 4.23 5.03 -5.06
CA LEU A 109 4.31 5.95 -6.20
C LEU A 109 5.75 6.27 -6.61
N GLY A 110 6.73 6.01 -5.74
CA GLY A 110 8.08 6.55 -5.89
C GLY A 110 8.12 8.06 -5.71
N GLY A 111 9.29 8.64 -5.98
CA GLY A 111 9.47 10.08 -6.06
C GLY A 111 10.65 10.62 -5.26
N LYS A 112 10.78 11.94 -5.29
CA LYS A 112 11.93 12.66 -4.77
C LYS A 112 11.76 13.03 -3.30
N ILE A 113 12.73 12.63 -2.48
CA ILE A 113 12.83 13.04 -1.08
C ILE A 113 13.88 14.14 -0.96
N GLU A 114 13.46 15.31 -0.49
CA GLU A 114 14.36 16.45 -0.27
C GLU A 114 14.91 16.43 1.15
N HIS A 115 16.22 16.61 1.28
CA HIS A 115 16.89 16.83 2.56
C HIS A 115 17.41 18.26 2.61
N ALA A 116 16.84 19.07 3.51
CA ALA A 116 17.32 20.42 3.75
C ALA A 116 18.75 20.42 4.30
N ALA A 117 19.49 21.49 3.98
CA ALA A 117 20.81 21.72 4.55
C ALA A 117 20.70 21.86 6.07
N ARG A 118 21.66 21.29 6.81
CA ARG A 118 21.74 21.39 8.27
C ARG A 118 23.18 21.44 8.73
N SER A 119 23.42 22.24 9.75
CA SER A 119 24.68 22.27 10.48
C SER A 119 24.43 21.86 11.92
N GLN A 120 25.27 20.97 12.44
CA GLN A 120 25.21 20.55 13.83
C GLN A 120 26.62 20.60 14.43
N GLN A 121 26.74 21.19 15.62
CA GLN A 121 27.98 21.16 16.35
C GLN A 121 28.18 19.76 16.95
N VAL A 122 29.28 19.12 16.59
CA VAL A 122 29.69 17.80 17.07
C VAL A 122 30.88 17.94 18.00
N TYR A 123 30.95 17.04 18.97
CA TYR A 123 31.86 17.13 20.09
C TYR A 123 32.76 15.90 20.16
N TYR A 124 34.05 16.12 20.37
CA TYR A 124 35.08 15.08 20.43
C TYR A 124 35.98 15.27 21.66
N ARG A 125 36.91 14.33 21.85
CA ARG A 125 38.06 14.52 22.72
C ARG A 125 39.31 14.76 21.90
N GLN A 126 40.07 15.77 22.30
CA GLN A 126 41.40 16.06 21.79
C GLN A 126 42.44 15.67 22.83
N GLY A 127 43.47 14.93 22.39
CA GLY A 127 44.63 14.59 23.19
C GLY A 127 45.53 15.80 23.43
N LYS A 128 46.47 15.67 24.38
CA LYS A 128 47.43 16.75 24.69
C LYS A 128 48.41 17.01 23.54
N ASP A 129 48.60 16.02 22.68
CA ASP A 129 49.33 16.05 21.41
C ASP A 129 48.57 16.81 20.29
N GLY A 130 47.35 17.26 20.55
CA GLY A 130 46.49 17.94 19.60
C GLY A 130 45.69 17.00 18.68
N SER A 131 45.85 15.68 18.79
CA SER A 131 45.10 14.72 17.99
C SER A 131 43.63 14.67 18.40
N VAL A 132 42.70 14.73 17.45
CA VAL A 132 41.25 14.65 17.72
C VAL A 132 40.78 13.22 17.51
N GLY A 133 40.15 12.65 18.53
CA GLY A 133 39.61 11.29 18.46
C GLY A 133 38.48 11.14 17.44
N ASN A 134 38.30 9.94 16.89
CA ASN A 134 37.26 9.62 15.90
C ASN A 134 35.87 9.33 16.51
N ARG A 135 35.74 9.32 17.84
CA ARG A 135 34.48 9.04 18.54
C ARG A 135 33.84 10.31 19.07
N PHE A 136 32.56 10.48 18.76
CA PHE A 136 31.74 11.53 19.34
C PHE A 136 31.61 11.34 20.86
N VAL A 137 31.62 12.44 21.62
CA VAL A 137 31.40 12.45 23.07
C VAL A 137 30.31 13.46 23.46
N LYS A 138 29.75 13.31 24.66
CA LYS A 138 28.80 14.31 25.21
C LYS A 138 29.51 15.66 25.39
N LYS A 139 28.78 16.77 25.23
CA LYS A 139 29.30 18.13 25.36
C LYS A 139 30.09 18.37 26.65
N ASN A 140 29.56 17.94 27.80
CA ASN A 140 30.22 18.09 29.10
C ASN A 140 31.45 17.18 29.32
N LYS A 141 31.71 16.25 28.39
CA LYS A 141 32.90 15.38 28.39
C LYS A 141 33.86 15.72 27.24
N SER A 142 33.55 16.77 26.49
CA SER A 142 34.31 17.25 25.34
C SER A 142 35.23 18.39 25.73
N ASN A 143 36.38 18.44 25.08
CA ASN A 143 37.31 19.57 25.09
C ASN A 143 37.57 20.11 23.66
N PHE A 144 36.87 19.59 22.65
CA PHE A 144 36.98 20.01 21.26
C PHE A 144 35.64 19.85 20.54
N SER A 145 35.21 20.88 19.82
CA SER A 145 33.97 20.86 19.03
C SER A 145 34.21 21.41 17.63
N GLN A 146 33.51 20.85 16.66
CA GLN A 146 33.50 21.37 15.29
C GLN A 146 32.08 21.39 14.72
N TRP A 147 31.83 22.28 13.77
CA TRP A 147 30.59 22.27 13.01
C TRP A 147 30.67 21.20 11.92
N ALA A 148 29.73 20.26 11.93
CA ALA A 148 29.50 19.36 10.82
C ALA A 148 28.31 19.89 10.00
N THR A 149 28.60 20.36 8.79
CA THR A 149 27.60 20.88 7.87
C THR A 149 27.31 19.84 6.79
N ARG A 150 26.03 19.54 6.59
CA ARG A 150 25.54 18.75 5.46
C ARG A 150 24.71 19.69 4.58
N GLY A 151 25.11 19.83 3.31
CA GLY A 151 24.36 20.60 2.32
C GLY A 151 22.99 20.01 2.02
N ALA A 152 22.15 20.77 1.31
CA ALA A 152 20.89 20.26 0.80
C ALA A 152 21.16 19.16 -0.24
N SER A 153 20.36 18.10 -0.20
CA SER A 153 20.51 16.96 -1.11
C SER A 153 19.18 16.29 -1.32
N SER A 154 18.94 15.76 -2.51
CA SER A 154 17.77 14.93 -2.78
C SER A 154 18.13 13.45 -2.89
N THR A 155 17.16 12.58 -2.64
CA THR A 155 17.26 11.16 -2.94
C THR A 155 16.02 10.73 -3.71
N GLU A 156 16.21 10.10 -4.87
CA GLU A 156 15.12 9.57 -5.66
C GLU A 156 14.73 8.18 -5.16
N MET A 157 13.48 8.00 -4.75
CA MET A 157 12.93 6.73 -4.31
C MET A 157 12.25 6.04 -5.49
N GLN A 158 12.70 4.83 -5.81
CA GLN A 158 12.05 4.02 -6.83
C GLN A 158 10.70 3.49 -6.31
N ALA A 159 9.68 3.53 -7.18
CA ALA A 159 8.38 2.95 -6.92
C ALA A 159 8.47 1.42 -6.77
N ARG A 160 7.66 0.90 -5.86
CA ARG A 160 7.47 -0.53 -5.57
C ARG A 160 5.98 -0.73 -5.32
N PRO A 161 5.15 -0.63 -6.37
CA PRO A 161 3.70 -0.65 -6.24
C PRO A 161 3.26 -1.96 -5.62
N TYR A 162 2.45 -1.89 -4.57
CA TYR A 162 1.88 -3.07 -3.90
C TYR A 162 0.36 -3.03 -3.88
N LEU A 163 -0.22 -1.82 -3.94
CA LEU A 163 -1.64 -1.60 -4.17
C LEU A 163 -1.93 -1.50 -5.67
N GLY A 164 -3.10 -1.99 -6.06
CA GLY A 164 -3.59 -2.02 -7.44
C GLY A 164 -4.24 -3.36 -7.73
N LEU A 165 -4.91 -3.43 -8.87
CA LEU A 165 -5.55 -4.64 -9.36
C LEU A 165 -4.69 -5.26 -10.46
N SER A 166 -4.44 -6.55 -10.33
CA SER A 166 -3.89 -7.37 -11.41
C SER A 166 -5.01 -7.88 -12.30
N SER A 167 -4.68 -8.47 -13.46
CA SER A 167 -5.68 -9.17 -14.28
C SER A 167 -6.30 -10.38 -13.55
N GLU A 168 -5.54 -11.02 -12.67
CA GLU A 168 -6.03 -12.11 -11.81
C GLU A 168 -7.00 -11.55 -10.76
N ASP A 169 -6.68 -10.40 -10.16
CA ASP A 169 -7.57 -9.72 -9.22
C ASP A 169 -8.91 -9.35 -9.85
N GLU A 170 -8.88 -8.78 -11.06
CA GLU A 170 -10.12 -8.43 -11.76
C GLU A 170 -10.98 -9.66 -12.01
N THR A 171 -10.37 -10.79 -12.33
CA THR A 171 -11.09 -12.06 -12.58
C THR A 171 -11.72 -12.58 -11.29
N GLU A 172 -10.98 -12.60 -10.19
CA GLU A 172 -11.48 -13.05 -8.88
C GLU A 172 -12.55 -12.12 -8.32
N ILE A 173 -12.40 -10.80 -8.47
CA ILE A 173 -13.42 -9.83 -8.09
C ILE A 173 -14.71 -10.03 -8.89
N LEU A 174 -14.60 -10.26 -10.21
CA LEU A 174 -15.76 -10.57 -11.05
C LEU A 174 -16.41 -11.89 -10.66
N ALA A 175 -15.63 -12.90 -10.25
CA ALA A 175 -16.15 -14.16 -9.74
C ALA A 175 -16.94 -13.95 -8.45
N ILE A 176 -16.37 -13.24 -7.46
CA ILE A 176 -17.06 -12.89 -6.20
C ILE A 176 -18.38 -12.18 -6.50
N VAL A 177 -18.35 -11.14 -7.34
CA VAL A 177 -19.58 -10.42 -7.72
C VAL A 177 -20.58 -11.34 -8.44
N GLY A 178 -20.10 -12.21 -9.33
CA GLY A 178 -20.92 -13.17 -10.06
C GLY A 178 -21.63 -14.17 -9.15
N ASP A 179 -20.97 -14.64 -8.09
CA ASP A 179 -21.54 -15.54 -7.10
C ASP A 179 -22.72 -14.87 -6.38
N TYR A 180 -22.55 -13.61 -5.93
CA TYR A 180 -23.63 -12.84 -5.31
C TYR A 180 -24.80 -12.55 -6.26
N LEU A 181 -24.53 -12.37 -7.56
CA LEU A 181 -25.57 -12.18 -8.56
C LEU A 181 -26.34 -13.47 -8.85
N THR A 182 -25.67 -14.62 -8.83
CA THR A 182 -26.26 -15.91 -9.22
C THR A 182 -26.97 -16.63 -8.08
N GLU A 183 -26.52 -16.46 -6.83
CA GLU A 183 -27.16 -17.01 -5.62
C GLU A 183 -28.61 -16.52 -5.43
N GLY A 184 -29.00 -15.41 -6.09
CA GLY A 184 -30.38 -14.91 -6.09
C GLY A 184 -31.34 -15.62 -7.05
N PHE A 185 -30.86 -16.41 -8.01
CA PHE A 185 -31.71 -17.04 -9.04
C PHE A 185 -32.05 -18.51 -8.75
N THR A 186 -31.44 -19.12 -7.75
CA THR A 186 -31.62 -20.54 -7.40
C THR A 186 -32.55 -20.79 -6.21
N GLY A 187 -33.12 -19.72 -5.63
CA GLY A 187 -34.05 -19.75 -4.49
C GLY A 187 -35.53 -19.63 -4.88
#